data_AF-A0A535HJA3-F1
#
_entry.id   AF-A0A535HJA3-F1
#
_cell.length_a   1.000
_cell.length_b   1.000
_cell.length_c   1.000
_cell.angle_alpha   90.00
_cell.angle_beta   90.00
_cell.angle_gamma   90.00
#
_symmetry.space_group_name_H-M   'P 1'
#
loop_
_entity.id
_entity.type
_entity.pdbx_description
1 polymer ?
#
loop_
_entity_poly.entity_id
_entity_poly.type
_entity_poly.pdbx_seq_one_letter_code
_entity_poly.pdbx_strand_id
1 'polypeptide(L)'
;MRWQISKPLPNPPAPVATGGVYPHRVSAFGSTLLMDATLAPPATNYVYSSTDGGASWSFVTTAPPSDGFVTLVSASRWITISAPDDSKETTDGGLSWHAYTTDYNQAASVAPAIVFGDASVGYATVRGSIQRTTDGGAHWTAIKTPGTG
;
A
#
# COMPACT_ATOMS: atom_id res chain seq x y z
N MET A 1 -4.22 27.86 10.55
CA MET A 1 -3.73 26.48 10.72
C MET A 1 -2.24 26.54 11.05
N ARG A 2 -1.78 25.87 12.12
CA ARG A 2 -0.36 25.76 12.46
C ARG A 2 0.12 24.39 11.99
N TRP A 3 1.13 24.35 11.14
CA TRP A 3 1.82 23.11 10.80
C TRP A 3 2.56 22.61 12.04
N GLN A 4 2.20 21.43 12.53
CA GLN A 4 2.99 20.71 13.53
C GLN A 4 3.84 19.67 12.81
N ILE A 5 5.12 19.64 13.14
CA ILE A 5 6.04 18.61 12.66
C ILE A 5 5.59 17.28 13.27
N SER A 6 5.46 16.24 12.44
CA SER A 6 5.16 14.89 12.90
C SER A 6 6.27 14.39 13.83
N LYS A 7 5.92 13.61 14.85
CA LYS A 7 6.94 12.93 15.65
C LYS A 7 7.77 11.98 14.76
N PRO A 8 9.06 11.75 15.07
CA PRO A 8 9.83 10.70 14.41
C PRO A 8 9.09 9.36 14.49
N LEU A 9 9.24 8.52 13.46
CA LEU A 9 8.67 7.19 13.49
C LEU A 9 9.22 6.40 14.69
N PRO A 10 8.37 5.66 15.41
CA PRO A 10 8.86 4.78 16.45
C PRO A 10 9.79 3.74 15.83
N ASN A 11 10.80 3.32 16.60
CA ASN A 11 11.67 2.23 16.16
C ASN A 11 10.83 0.96 15.93
N PRO A 12 11.10 0.20 14.86
CA PRO A 12 10.46 -1.08 14.65
C PRO A 12 10.86 -2.09 15.75
N PRO A 13 10.10 -3.20 15.89
CA PRO A 13 10.38 -4.21 16.91
C PRO A 13 11.74 -4.91 16.73
N ALA A 14 12.26 -4.99 15.50
CA ALA A 14 13.58 -5.54 15.24
C ALA A 14 14.66 -4.47 15.40
N PRO A 15 15.90 -4.83 15.79
CA PRO A 15 17.00 -3.88 15.86
C PRO A 15 17.11 -3.17 14.51
N VAL A 16 17.14 -1.84 14.54
CA VAL A 16 17.46 -1.04 13.35
C VAL A 16 18.89 -1.42 13.01
N ALA A 17 19.05 -2.35 12.06
CA ALA A 17 20.32 -2.57 11.40
C ALA A 17 20.79 -1.19 10.92
N THR A 18 22.09 -0.98 10.89
CA THR A 18 22.78 0.30 10.66
C THR A 18 22.38 1.09 9.40
N GLY A 19 21.39 0.65 8.61
CA GLY A 19 20.77 1.44 7.54
C GLY A 19 19.43 2.06 7.94
N GLY A 20 19.15 3.21 7.33
CA GLY A 20 17.99 4.03 7.66
C GLY A 20 16.64 3.35 7.38
N VAL A 21 15.59 3.95 7.94
CA VAL A 21 14.19 3.67 7.62
C VAL A 21 13.82 4.52 6.41
N TYR A 22 13.34 3.89 5.34
CA TYR A 22 12.89 4.56 4.13
C TYR A 22 11.35 4.51 4.07
N PRO A 23 10.65 5.57 4.49
CA PRO A 23 9.19 5.61 4.42
C PRO A 23 8.71 5.69 2.97
N HIS A 24 7.63 4.98 2.68
CA HIS A 24 6.93 5.04 1.40
C HIS A 24 5.69 5.92 1.49
N ARG A 25 4.79 5.81 0.51
CA ARG A 25 3.63 6.68 0.37
C ARG A 25 2.64 6.47 1.51
N VAL A 26 2.19 7.58 2.11
CA VAL A 26 1.03 7.58 3.02
C VAL A 26 -0.25 7.37 2.22
N SER A 27 -1.04 6.37 2.61
CA SER A 27 -2.40 6.13 2.12
C SER A 27 -3.42 6.47 3.23
N ALA A 28 -4.65 6.82 2.83
CA ALA A 28 -5.69 7.25 3.75
C ALA A 28 -7.03 6.59 3.42
N PHE A 29 -7.77 6.19 4.45
CA PHE A 29 -9.16 5.73 4.33
C PHE A 29 -9.94 6.21 5.57
N GLY A 30 -10.89 7.13 5.36
CA GLY A 30 -11.50 7.85 6.47
C GLY A 30 -10.45 8.61 7.30
N SER A 31 -10.42 8.40 8.61
CA SER A 31 -9.41 8.98 9.52
C SER A 31 -8.13 8.15 9.65
N THR A 32 -8.08 6.96 9.06
CA THR A 32 -6.92 6.06 9.17
C THR A 32 -5.92 6.38 8.09
N LEU A 33 -4.67 6.62 8.48
CA LEU A 33 -3.52 6.67 7.60
C LEU A 33 -2.68 5.41 7.75
N LEU A 34 -2.13 4.93 6.64
CA LEU A 34 -1.13 3.85 6.60
C LEU A 34 0.09 4.28 5.83
N MET A 35 1.25 3.81 6.27
CA MET A 35 2.52 3.99 5.61
C MET A 35 3.36 2.73 5.79
N ASP A 36 3.81 2.13 4.70
CA ASP A 36 4.88 1.15 4.74
C ASP A 36 6.25 1.84 4.73
N ALA A 37 7.23 1.20 5.35
CA ALA A 37 8.61 1.68 5.35
C ALA A 37 9.58 0.50 5.29
N THR A 38 10.57 0.60 4.41
CA THR A 38 11.62 -0.42 4.26
C THR A 38 12.81 -0.10 5.15
N LEU A 39 13.25 -1.09 5.95
CA LEU A 39 14.60 -1.07 6.56
C LEU A 39 15.54 -1.88 5.71
N ALA A 40 16.73 -1.35 5.44
CA ALA A 40 17.78 -2.06 4.71
C ALA A 40 19.09 -2.05 5.51
N PRO A 41 19.88 -3.13 5.54
CA PRO A 41 19.59 -4.55 5.25
C PRO A 41 19.40 -5.42 6.52
N PRO A 42 18.59 -6.51 6.48
CA PRO A 42 17.82 -7.00 5.33
C PRO A 42 16.53 -6.22 5.08
N ALA A 43 16.12 -6.12 3.80
CA ALA A 43 14.92 -5.42 3.35
C ALA A 43 13.66 -5.96 4.05
N THR A 44 13.16 -5.24 5.05
CA THR A 44 11.95 -5.60 5.80
C THR A 44 10.95 -4.46 5.69
N ASN A 45 9.70 -4.76 5.33
CA ASN A 45 8.62 -3.79 5.18
C ASN A 45 7.79 -3.73 6.47
N TYR A 46 7.92 -2.64 7.22
CA TYR A 46 7.05 -2.37 8.37
C TYR A 46 5.91 -1.47 7.98
N VAL A 47 4.74 -1.75 8.53
CA VAL A 47 3.54 -0.94 8.34
C VAL A 47 3.29 -0.14 9.61
N TYR A 48 3.11 1.17 9.43
CA TYR A 48 2.74 2.11 10.48
C TYR A 48 1.36 2.68 10.19
N SER A 49 0.60 2.97 11.24
CA SER A 49 -0.69 3.64 11.15
C SER A 49 -0.74 4.92 11.98
N SER A 50 -1.62 5.82 11.57
CA SER A 50 -1.97 7.03 12.32
C SER A 50 -3.48 7.24 12.27
N THR A 51 -4.04 7.71 13.38
CA THR A 51 -5.46 8.11 13.51
C THR A 51 -5.61 9.58 13.89
N ASP A 52 -4.50 10.32 13.99
CA ASP A 52 -4.43 11.72 14.40
C ASP A 52 -3.95 12.63 13.27
N GLY A 53 -4.22 12.25 12.01
CA GLY A 53 -3.83 13.01 10.83
C GLY A 53 -2.33 13.02 10.56
N GLY A 54 -1.59 12.01 11.03
CA GLY A 54 -0.15 11.87 10.83
C GLY A 54 0.70 12.62 11.85
N ALA A 55 0.10 13.13 12.93
CA ALA A 55 0.83 13.79 14.00
C ALA A 55 1.67 12.77 14.81
N SER A 56 1.16 11.55 14.98
CA SER A 56 1.89 10.41 15.52
C SER A 56 1.58 9.13 14.75
N TRP A 57 2.57 8.22 14.74
CA TRP A 57 2.53 6.96 14.03
C TRP A 57 2.82 5.81 15.00
N SER A 58 2.09 4.71 14.85
CA SER A 58 2.30 3.48 15.63
C SER A 58 2.63 2.33 14.69
N PHE A 59 3.59 1.49 15.10
CA PHE A 59 3.86 0.23 14.41
C PHE A 59 2.63 -0.67 14.45
N VAL A 60 2.28 -1.29 13.33
CA VAL A 60 1.15 -2.22 13.22
C VAL A 60 1.61 -3.65 12.98
N THR A 61 2.36 -3.87 11.90
CA THR A 61 2.79 -5.22 11.50
C THR A 61 4.02 -5.17 10.61
N THR A 62 4.63 -6.33 10.40
CA THR A 62 5.62 -6.56 9.35
C THR A 62 4.89 -7.19 8.16
N ALA A 63 4.86 -6.51 7.02
CA ALA A 63 4.27 -7.06 5.82
C ALA A 63 5.16 -8.19 5.27
N PRO A 64 4.57 -9.24 4.64
CA PRO A 64 5.35 -10.24 3.94
C PRO A 64 6.18 -9.60 2.82
N PRO A 65 7.30 -10.23 2.41
CA PRO A 65 8.04 -9.78 1.23
C PRO A 65 7.11 -9.74 0.01
N SER A 66 7.12 -8.61 -0.70
CA SER A 66 6.42 -8.43 -1.98
C SER A 66 7.10 -7.34 -2.79
N ASP A 67 7.03 -7.43 -4.11
CA ASP A 67 7.51 -6.38 -5.02
C ASP A 67 6.55 -5.17 -5.10
N GLY A 68 5.35 -5.31 -4.54
CA GLY A 68 4.33 -4.27 -4.46
C GLY A 68 4.35 -3.49 -3.15
N PHE A 69 3.72 -2.31 -3.17
CA PHE A 69 3.47 -1.50 -1.99
C PHE A 69 2.18 -1.94 -1.28
N VAL A 70 2.14 -1.77 0.04
CA VAL A 70 0.92 -2.00 0.83
C VAL A 70 -0.10 -0.92 0.48
N THR A 71 -1.24 -1.35 -0.08
CA THR A 71 -2.32 -0.49 -0.51
C THR A 71 -3.53 -0.66 0.40
N LEU A 72 -3.99 0.45 0.96
CA LEU A 72 -5.18 0.51 1.80
C LEU A 72 -6.45 0.46 0.94
N VAL A 73 -7.29 -0.57 1.15
CA VAL A 73 -8.63 -0.68 0.50
C VAL A 73 -9.74 -0.27 1.46
N SER A 74 -9.59 -0.60 2.74
CA SER A 74 -10.42 -0.10 3.85
C SER A 74 -9.60 -0.14 5.15
N ALA A 75 -10.11 0.42 6.25
CA ALA A 75 -9.40 0.49 7.53
C ALA A 75 -8.75 -0.85 7.98
N SER A 76 -9.37 -2.00 7.69
CA SER A 76 -8.82 -3.33 8.02
C SER A 76 -8.42 -4.19 6.81
N ARG A 77 -8.77 -3.78 5.57
CA ARG A 77 -8.47 -4.56 4.35
C ARG A 77 -7.39 -3.91 3.52
N TRP A 78 -6.25 -4.56 3.36
CA TRP A 78 -5.10 -4.07 2.59
C TRP A 78 -4.64 -5.11 1.59
N ILE A 79 -4.05 -4.66 0.49
CA ILE A 79 -3.53 -5.53 -0.57
C ILE A 79 -2.11 -5.13 -0.97
N THR A 80 -1.31 -6.10 -1.39
CA THR A 80 -0.13 -5.87 -2.21
C THR A 80 -0.40 -6.46 -3.59
N ILE A 81 -0.24 -5.65 -4.63
CA ILE A 81 -0.31 -6.13 -6.01
C ILE A 81 1.11 -6.20 -6.55
N SER A 82 1.53 -7.38 -6.98
CA SER A 82 2.91 -7.70 -7.40
C SER A 82 2.90 -8.51 -8.69
N ALA A 83 4.06 -9.08 -9.05
CA ALA A 83 4.16 -10.04 -10.15
C ALA A 83 3.10 -11.15 -10.02
N PRO A 84 2.75 -11.84 -11.13
CA PRO A 84 1.75 -12.91 -11.12
C PRO A 84 1.97 -13.89 -9.97
N ASP A 85 0.87 -14.25 -9.30
CA ASP A 85 0.82 -15.19 -8.16
C ASP A 85 1.49 -14.75 -6.85
N ASP A 86 2.04 -13.53 -6.76
CA ASP A 86 2.65 -13.03 -5.51
C ASP A 86 1.84 -11.97 -4.77
N SER A 87 0.68 -11.58 -5.31
CA SER A 87 -0.20 -10.62 -4.62
C SER A 87 -0.72 -11.19 -3.30
N LYS A 88 -0.76 -10.36 -2.26
CA LYS A 88 -1.23 -10.74 -0.91
C LYS A 88 -2.35 -9.81 -0.45
N GLU A 89 -3.18 -10.31 0.45
CA GLU A 89 -4.26 -9.57 1.08
C GLU A 89 -4.24 -9.82 2.59
N THR A 90 -4.64 -8.80 3.33
CA THR A 90 -5.07 -8.90 4.72
C THR A 90 -6.46 -8.31 4.85
N THR A 91 -7.30 -8.89 5.70
CA THR A 91 -8.65 -8.38 6.05
C THR A 91 -8.77 -8.02 7.53
N ASP A 92 -7.69 -8.20 8.30
CA ASP A 92 -7.61 -8.05 9.74
C ASP A 92 -6.60 -6.98 10.19
N GLY A 93 -6.30 -6.01 9.33
CA GLY A 93 -5.37 -4.93 9.64
C GLY A 93 -3.91 -5.39 9.71
N GLY A 94 -3.55 -6.38 8.90
CA GLY A 94 -2.18 -6.86 8.76
C GLY A 94 -1.73 -7.87 9.82
N LEU A 95 -2.65 -8.41 10.62
CA LEU A 95 -2.34 -9.48 11.58
C LEU A 95 -2.06 -10.81 10.87
N SER A 96 -2.79 -11.08 9.78
CA SER A 96 -2.55 -12.21 8.89
C SER A 96 -2.66 -11.81 7.42
N TRP A 97 -1.92 -12.53 6.59
CA TRP A 97 -1.88 -12.32 5.14
C TRP A 97 -2.14 -13.64 4.42
N HIS A 98 -2.92 -13.59 3.34
CA HIS A 98 -3.19 -14.72 2.45
C HIS A 98 -2.94 -14.33 0.99
N ALA A 99 -2.85 -15.33 0.13
CA ALA A 99 -2.70 -15.10 -1.30
C ALA A 99 -3.93 -14.38 -1.85
N TYR A 100 -3.70 -13.39 -2.72
CA TYR A 100 -4.75 -12.59 -3.33
C TYR A 100 -4.70 -12.75 -4.85
N THR A 101 -5.83 -13.09 -5.45
CA THR A 101 -5.95 -13.21 -6.90
C THR A 101 -6.47 -11.90 -7.49
N THR A 102 -5.76 -11.41 -8.50
CA THR A 102 -6.12 -10.20 -9.25
C THR A 102 -5.79 -10.42 -10.72
N ASP A 103 -6.61 -9.89 -11.62
CA ASP A 103 -6.30 -9.85 -13.04
C ASP A 103 -5.40 -8.66 -13.43
N TYR A 104 -4.95 -7.86 -12.45
CA TYR A 104 -4.04 -6.75 -12.69
C TYR A 104 -2.76 -7.25 -13.36
N ASN A 105 -2.64 -6.97 -14.65
CA ASN A 105 -1.47 -7.38 -15.41
C ASN A 105 -0.40 -6.29 -15.37
N GLN A 106 0.66 -6.56 -14.63
CA GLN A 106 1.81 -5.69 -14.55
C GLN A 106 2.61 -5.73 -15.87
N ALA A 107 2.59 -4.62 -16.61
CA ALA A 107 3.22 -4.53 -17.94
C ALA A 107 4.77 -4.45 -17.93
N ALA A 108 5.43 -4.43 -16.76
CA ALA A 108 6.89 -4.48 -16.57
C ALA A 108 7.23 -4.52 -15.06
N SER A 109 8.50 -4.67 -14.68
CA SER A 109 9.00 -4.61 -13.29
C SER A 109 8.84 -3.25 -12.56
N VAL A 110 7.80 -2.48 -12.88
CA VAL A 110 7.44 -1.22 -12.22
C VAL A 110 6.19 -1.47 -11.40
N ALA A 111 6.29 -1.35 -10.08
CA ALA A 111 5.15 -1.47 -9.18
C ALA A 111 4.09 -0.40 -9.51
N PRO A 112 2.79 -0.76 -9.56
CA PRO A 112 1.75 0.23 -9.77
C PRO A 112 1.61 1.17 -8.57
N ALA A 113 1.27 2.43 -8.85
CA ALA A 113 0.62 3.26 -7.85
C ALA A 113 -0.87 2.88 -7.82
N ILE A 114 -1.38 2.54 -6.64
CA ILE A 114 -2.77 2.12 -6.44
C ILE A 114 -3.42 3.00 -5.38
N VAL A 115 -4.67 3.40 -5.63
CA VAL A 115 -5.50 4.15 -4.68
C VAL A 115 -6.93 3.63 -4.71
N PHE A 116 -7.59 3.58 -3.55
CA PHE A 116 -9.00 3.25 -3.41
C PHE A 116 -9.77 4.45 -2.88
N GLY A 117 -10.90 4.77 -3.52
CA GLY A 117 -11.83 5.82 -3.06
C GLY A 117 -12.84 5.28 -2.05
N ASP A 118 -13.16 3.99 -2.15
CA ASP A 118 -13.95 3.21 -1.21
C ASP A 118 -13.50 1.74 -1.27
N ALA A 119 -14.16 0.87 -0.49
CA ALA A 119 -13.78 -0.54 -0.39
C ALA A 119 -13.92 -1.34 -1.72
N SER A 120 -14.59 -0.78 -2.72
CA SER A 120 -14.89 -1.42 -4.00
C SER A 120 -14.23 -0.70 -5.19
N VAL A 121 -14.18 0.63 -5.20
CA VAL A 121 -13.69 1.42 -6.33
C VAL A 121 -12.26 1.88 -6.11
N GLY A 122 -11.38 1.49 -7.02
CA GLY A 122 -9.96 1.86 -7.01
C GLY A 122 -9.39 2.09 -8.40
N TYR A 123 -8.19 2.67 -8.41
CA TYR A 123 -7.45 3.04 -9.61
C TYR A 123 -6.00 2.61 -9.48
N ALA A 124 -5.44 2.08 -10.56
CA ALA A 124 -4.06 1.64 -10.65
C ALA A 124 -3.40 2.18 -11.91
N THR A 125 -2.15 2.60 -11.80
CA THR A 125 -1.33 2.98 -12.96
C THR A 125 -0.73 1.74 -13.61
N VAL A 126 -0.85 1.61 -14.92
CA VAL A 126 -0.09 0.65 -15.75
C VAL A 126 0.70 1.43 -16.81
N ARG A 127 1.67 0.81 -17.50
CA ARG A 127 2.47 1.50 -18.53
C ARG A 127 1.59 2.16 -19.58
N GLY A 128 1.51 3.49 -19.53
CA GLY A 128 0.80 4.31 -20.50
C GLY A 128 -0.73 4.35 -20.32
N SER A 129 -1.30 3.77 -19.27
CA SER A 129 -2.74 3.87 -19.01
C SER A 129 -3.09 3.80 -17.52
N ILE A 130 -4.36 4.08 -17.22
CA ILE A 130 -4.94 3.92 -15.89
C ILE A 130 -5.98 2.83 -15.99
N GLN A 131 -6.01 1.93 -15.01
CA GLN A 131 -7.06 0.93 -14.87
C GLN A 131 -7.95 1.26 -13.68
N ARG A 132 -9.22 0.88 -13.76
CA ARG A 132 -10.22 1.01 -12.70
C ARG A 132 -10.72 -0.36 -12.27
N THR A 133 -10.90 -0.53 -10.98
CA THR A 133 -11.65 -1.64 -10.39
C THR A 133 -12.94 -1.13 -9.74
N THR A 134 -13.94 -2.01 -9.65
CA THR A 134 -15.18 -1.79 -8.90
C THR A 134 -15.52 -2.94 -7.96
N ASP A 135 -14.57 -3.84 -7.72
CA ASP A 135 -14.72 -5.03 -6.88
C ASP A 135 -13.56 -5.21 -5.89
N GLY A 136 -12.97 -4.09 -5.48
CA GLY A 136 -11.91 -4.10 -4.48
C GLY A 136 -10.56 -4.56 -5.02
N GLY A 137 -10.37 -4.51 -6.35
CA GLY A 137 -9.12 -4.80 -7.03
C GLY A 137 -8.97 -6.23 -7.52
N ALA A 138 -10.06 -6.99 -7.63
CA ALA A 138 -10.04 -8.35 -8.16
C ALA A 138 -10.01 -8.32 -9.69
N HIS A 139 -10.81 -7.42 -10.29
CA HIS A 139 -10.84 -7.18 -11.72
C HIS A 139 -10.55 -5.72 -12.06
N TRP A 140 -9.75 -5.51 -13.11
CA TRP A 140 -9.28 -4.21 -13.56
C TRP A 140 -9.61 -3.97 -15.03
N THR A 141 -10.21 -2.81 -15.31
CA THR A 141 -10.58 -2.38 -16.66
C THR A 141 -9.80 -1.13 -17.04
N ALA A 142 -9.13 -1.15 -18.18
CA ALA A 142 -8.45 0.03 -18.71
C ALA A 142 -9.44 1.17 -18.97
N ILE A 143 -9.11 2.35 -18.46
CA ILE A 143 -9.85 3.58 -18.74
C ILE A 143 -9.41 4.06 -20.12
N LYS A 144 -10.35 4.08 -21.07
CA LYS A 144 -10.11 4.71 -22.37
C LYS A 144 -10.06 6.22 -22.19
N THR A 145 -8.94 6.83 -22.54
CA THR A 145 -8.86 8.29 -22.65
C THR A 145 -9.65 8.74 -23.88
N PRO A 146 -10.53 9.75 -23.78
CA PRO A 146 -11.18 10.33 -24.95
C PRO A 146 -10.13 10.83 -25.95
N GLY A 147 -10.27 10.49 -27.24
CA GLY A 147 -9.44 11.04 -28.32
C GLY A 147 -8.35 10.12 -28.89
N THR A 148 -8.24 8.87 -28.44
CA THR A 148 -7.40 7.86 -29.09
C THR A 148 -8.29 6.84 -29.81
N GLY A 149 -8.49 7.04 -31.10
CA GLY A 149 -9.12 6.12 -32.05
C GLY A 149 -8.33 6.10 -33.35
#